data_AF-A0A1V5Q415-F1
#
_entry.id   AF-A0A1V5Q415-F1
#
_cell.length_a   1.000
_cell.length_b   1.000
_cell.length_c   1.000
_cell.angle_alpha   90.00
_cell.angle_beta   90.00
_cell.angle_gamma   90.00
#
_symmetry.space_group_name_H-M   'P 1'
#
loop_
_entity.id
_entity.type
_entity.pdbx_description
1 polymer ?
#
loop_
_entity_poly.entity_id
_entity_poly.type
_entity_poly.pdbx_seq_one_letter_code
_entity_poly.pdbx_strand_id
1 'polypeptide(L)'
;MKKISPLGKFICLIAAAALIIMIPVAAVILYVSGLPPVYGESYYAGLPLKYDRLRSTPSPRIIVIGGSSTAFGTDSKIIEKELGEPCINFGLYAAIGLKPMLDLSASEIRPGDTIIICPEIDSQMYSDFEGYNSLWKSCEGRSDMLFALGSDSIPGMTGSLKGFLNERKNLSANAASVSDNNVYALSSFDAYGDIIYPRPDNIMSKGYAPDSLPDIDASIVTDDFADMINRYSLMAGLKGATVYFGFCPINALSVSDISDEQKQAFVNALVSKLDIPVISSLDDHIMDPGYFYDSNFHTNDYGMTYNTMLLVNDIKRERKDTSLSSTFIPYPVAVSQNGAVISSGSTDILTYDVTDTGIIITGLTQSGVQASSITVPDTIEDTAVTGIASHTFEGSQAVNITLPSSVNSLSDGAFYGADILRTVTLPCGALPEVGENLLDGASAGINIRVPSEIYNTYMTDYFWGRYESVIQPDI
;
A
#
# COMPACT_ATOMS: atom_id res chain seq x y z
N MET A 1 -53.47 -12.84 26.43
CA MET A 1 -52.13 -12.25 26.13
C MET A 1 -51.09 -12.89 27.05
N LYS A 2 -50.19 -13.74 26.52
CA LYS A 2 -49.13 -14.35 27.35
C LYS A 2 -48.14 -13.25 27.78
N LYS A 3 -47.96 -13.06 29.08
CA LYS A 3 -46.97 -12.10 29.63
C LYS A 3 -45.58 -12.59 29.26
N ILE A 4 -44.82 -11.75 28.54
CA ILE A 4 -43.41 -11.99 28.23
C ILE A 4 -42.63 -12.06 29.55
N SER A 5 -41.84 -13.12 29.72
CA SER A 5 -41.04 -13.35 30.93
C SER A 5 -40.00 -12.23 31.12
N PRO A 6 -39.47 -12.01 32.33
CA PRO A 6 -38.39 -11.04 32.56
C PRO A 6 -37.19 -11.25 31.62
N LEU A 7 -36.83 -12.51 31.38
CA LEU A 7 -35.80 -12.90 30.41
C LEU A 7 -36.19 -12.54 28.96
N GLY A 8 -37.45 -12.76 28.58
CA GLY A 8 -37.96 -12.37 27.26
C GLY A 8 -37.98 -10.84 27.05
N LYS A 9 -38.25 -10.05 28.10
CA LYS A 9 -38.16 -8.59 28.04
C LYS A 9 -36.71 -8.12 27.90
N PHE A 10 -35.78 -8.77 28.59
CA PHE A 10 -34.35 -8.49 28.49
C PHE A 10 -33.80 -8.80 27.10
N ILE A 11 -34.16 -9.96 26.52
CA ILE A 11 -33.80 -10.32 25.14
C ILE A 11 -34.41 -9.34 24.13
N CYS A 12 -35.67 -8.94 24.30
CA CYS A 12 -36.29 -7.92 23.45
C CYS A 12 -35.60 -6.55 23.58
N LEU A 13 -35.09 -6.18 24.75
CA LEU A 13 -34.35 -4.93 24.97
C LEU A 13 -32.99 -4.96 24.27
N ILE A 14 -32.26 -6.07 24.36
CA ILE A 14 -31.00 -6.28 23.64
C ILE A 14 -31.24 -6.27 22.13
N ALA A 15 -32.26 -6.98 21.65
CA ALA A 15 -32.63 -7.00 20.24
C ALA A 15 -33.06 -5.61 19.74
N ALA A 16 -33.81 -4.84 20.54
CA ALA A 16 -34.19 -3.47 20.21
C ALA A 16 -32.98 -2.53 20.21
N ALA A 17 -32.07 -2.64 21.17
CA ALA A 17 -30.83 -1.87 21.21
C ALA A 17 -29.91 -2.21 20.01
N ALA A 18 -29.80 -3.49 19.66
CA ALA A 18 -29.10 -3.94 18.46
C ALA A 18 -29.75 -3.39 17.18
N LEU A 19 -31.09 -3.41 17.07
CA LEU A 19 -31.80 -2.78 15.94
C LEU A 19 -31.55 -1.27 15.86
N ILE A 20 -31.51 -0.56 16.99
CA ILE A 20 -31.27 0.88 17.05
C ILE A 20 -29.86 1.25 16.57
N ILE A 21 -28.87 0.36 16.74
CA ILE A 21 -27.49 0.54 16.24
C ILE A 21 -27.35 0.06 14.79
N MET A 22 -28.01 -1.04 14.41
CA MET A 22 -27.93 -1.65 13.08
C MET A 22 -28.67 -0.86 11.99
N ILE A 23 -29.80 -0.22 12.31
CA ILE A 23 -30.58 0.57 11.34
C ILE A 23 -29.78 1.77 10.78
N PRO A 24 -29.10 2.59 11.60
CA PRO A 24 -28.25 3.67 11.11
C PRO A 24 -27.09 3.16 10.25
N VAL A 25 -26.44 2.06 10.63
CA VAL A 25 -25.31 1.50 9.87
C VAL A 25 -25.77 0.93 8.53
N ALA A 26 -26.86 0.16 8.50
CA ALA A 26 -27.43 -0.33 7.25
C ALA A 26 -27.93 0.81 6.34
N ALA A 27 -28.52 1.86 6.91
CA ALA A 27 -28.95 3.05 6.16
C ALA A 27 -27.76 3.83 5.60
N VAL A 28 -26.65 3.94 6.34
CA VAL A 28 -25.39 4.52 5.86
C VAL A 28 -24.80 3.69 4.72
N ILE A 29 -24.72 2.36 4.89
CA ILE A 29 -24.22 1.46 3.85
C ILE A 29 -25.06 1.57 2.57
N LEU A 30 -26.40 1.56 2.71
CA LEU A 30 -27.32 1.72 1.58
C LEU A 30 -27.22 3.11 0.94
N TYR A 31 -27.03 4.17 1.74
CA TYR A 31 -26.84 5.52 1.24
C TYR A 31 -25.55 5.62 0.42
N VAL A 32 -24.41 5.16 0.97
CA VAL A 32 -23.11 5.16 0.27
C VAL A 32 -23.16 4.30 -0.99
N SER A 33 -23.79 3.14 -0.92
CA SER A 33 -23.92 2.22 -2.07
C SER A 33 -24.84 2.75 -3.17
N GLY A 34 -25.69 3.74 -2.87
CA GLY A 34 -26.53 4.42 -3.85
C GLY A 34 -25.87 5.62 -4.52
N LEU A 35 -24.67 6.02 -4.08
CA LEU A 35 -23.93 7.13 -4.70
C LEU A 35 -23.19 6.64 -5.96
N PRO A 36 -23.15 7.45 -7.04
CA PRO A 36 -22.30 7.16 -8.19
C PRO A 36 -20.83 7.03 -7.76
N PRO A 37 -20.08 6.05 -8.31
CA PRO A 37 -18.69 5.89 -7.94
C PRO A 37 -17.81 7.04 -8.46
N VAL A 38 -16.92 7.55 -7.62
CA VAL A 38 -15.91 8.58 -7.92
C VAL A 38 -14.49 8.00 -7.90
N TYR A 39 -14.30 6.84 -7.25
CA TYR A 39 -13.04 6.09 -7.25
C TYR A 39 -13.09 4.89 -8.22
N GLY A 40 -14.17 4.77 -9.01
CA GLY A 40 -14.44 3.62 -9.89
C GLY A 40 -13.37 3.34 -10.96
N GLU A 41 -12.56 4.33 -11.34
CA GLU A 41 -11.45 4.15 -12.30
C GLU A 41 -10.07 4.12 -11.62
N SER A 42 -10.02 4.33 -10.30
CA SER A 42 -8.77 4.35 -9.53
C SER A 42 -8.27 2.96 -9.19
N TYR A 43 -7.04 2.88 -8.67
CA TYR A 43 -6.46 1.63 -8.14
C TYR A 43 -7.36 0.93 -7.11
N TYR A 44 -8.09 1.68 -6.27
CA TYR A 44 -8.98 1.13 -5.24
C TYR A 44 -10.08 0.22 -5.82
N ALA A 45 -10.53 0.49 -7.04
CA ALA A 45 -11.56 -0.31 -7.72
C ALA A 45 -11.07 -1.71 -8.13
N GLY A 46 -9.75 -1.98 -8.05
CA GLY A 46 -9.20 -3.31 -8.26
C GLY A 46 -9.65 -4.34 -7.21
N LEU A 47 -9.94 -3.92 -5.96
CA LEU A 47 -10.35 -4.84 -4.90
C LEU A 47 -11.72 -5.48 -5.16
N PRO A 48 -12.78 -4.73 -5.53
CA PRO A 48 -14.04 -5.30 -6.01
C PRO A 48 -13.88 -6.35 -7.11
N LEU A 49 -13.02 -6.09 -8.10
CA LEU A 49 -12.76 -7.00 -9.21
C LEU A 49 -12.10 -8.31 -8.73
N LYS A 50 -11.11 -8.21 -7.85
CA LYS A 50 -10.46 -9.36 -7.19
C LYS A 50 -11.43 -10.13 -6.30
N TYR A 51 -12.31 -9.43 -5.59
CA TYR A 51 -13.36 -10.04 -4.77
C TYR A 51 -14.36 -10.82 -5.63
N ASP A 52 -14.77 -10.29 -6.78
CA ASP A 52 -15.64 -11.03 -7.71
C ASP A 52 -14.96 -12.27 -8.30
N ARG A 53 -13.66 -12.19 -8.60
CA ARG A 53 -12.85 -13.37 -8.98
C ARG A 53 -12.82 -14.41 -7.85
N LEU A 54 -12.60 -13.98 -6.61
CA LEU A 54 -12.65 -14.86 -5.44
C LEU A 54 -14.04 -15.50 -5.27
N ARG A 55 -15.14 -14.84 -5.62
CA ARG A 55 -16.48 -15.42 -5.48
C ARG A 55 -16.82 -16.39 -6.61
N SER A 56 -16.45 -16.04 -7.84
CA SER A 56 -16.82 -16.77 -9.06
C SER A 56 -15.95 -17.99 -9.36
N THR A 57 -14.74 -18.07 -8.82
CA THR A 57 -13.79 -19.16 -9.14
C THR A 57 -14.11 -20.44 -8.36
N PRO A 58 -14.30 -21.61 -9.00
CA PRO A 58 -14.59 -22.87 -8.31
C PRO A 58 -13.38 -23.41 -7.55
N SER A 59 -13.63 -24.23 -6.51
CA SER A 59 -12.60 -24.96 -5.76
C SER A 59 -12.33 -26.34 -6.36
N PRO A 60 -11.14 -26.94 -6.15
CA PRO A 60 -9.99 -26.41 -5.41
C PRO A 60 -9.30 -25.28 -6.18
N ARG A 61 -8.70 -24.34 -5.44
CA ARG A 61 -8.04 -23.15 -6.00
C ARG A 61 -6.96 -22.64 -5.04
N ILE A 62 -6.06 -21.83 -5.58
CA ILE A 62 -4.99 -21.17 -4.83
C ILE A 62 -5.36 -19.70 -4.66
N ILE A 63 -5.36 -19.21 -3.41
CA ILE A 63 -5.65 -17.82 -3.06
C ILE A 63 -4.38 -17.22 -2.46
N VAL A 64 -3.77 -16.27 -3.15
CA VAL A 64 -2.59 -15.55 -2.67
C VAL A 64 -3.05 -14.23 -2.07
N ILE A 65 -2.85 -14.03 -0.77
CA ILE A 65 -3.32 -12.87 0.00
C ILE A 65 -2.11 -12.04 0.42
N GLY A 66 -2.17 -10.72 0.22
CA GLY A 66 -1.15 -9.78 0.69
C GLY A 66 -1.57 -8.34 0.39
N GLY A 67 -0.63 -7.40 0.39
CA GLY A 67 -0.88 -6.04 -0.06
C GLY A 67 -0.57 -5.86 -1.55
N SER A 68 0.06 -4.74 -1.86
CA SER A 68 0.52 -4.37 -3.19
C SER A 68 1.61 -5.27 -3.77
N SER A 69 2.51 -5.83 -2.97
CA SER A 69 3.54 -6.77 -3.46
C SER A 69 2.91 -8.00 -4.11
N THR A 70 1.82 -8.53 -3.55
CA THR A 70 1.03 -9.61 -4.15
C THR A 70 0.34 -9.15 -5.44
N ALA A 71 -0.18 -7.93 -5.48
CA ALA A 71 -0.80 -7.37 -6.69
C ALA A 71 0.19 -7.25 -7.86
N PHE A 72 1.42 -6.78 -7.58
CA PHE A 72 2.47 -6.57 -8.58
C PHE A 72 3.27 -7.84 -8.92
N GLY A 73 3.39 -8.76 -7.97
CA GLY A 73 4.31 -9.90 -8.01
C GLY A 73 3.69 -11.25 -8.32
N THR A 74 2.38 -11.33 -8.50
CA THR A 74 1.67 -12.60 -8.77
C THR A 74 1.04 -12.61 -10.15
N ASP A 75 1.43 -13.57 -10.98
CA ASP A 75 0.77 -13.92 -12.24
C ASP A 75 -0.09 -15.18 -12.02
N SER A 76 -1.40 -14.98 -11.93
CA SER A 76 -2.36 -16.05 -11.67
C SER A 76 -2.37 -17.10 -12.79
N LYS A 77 -2.10 -16.71 -14.05
CA LYS A 77 -2.11 -17.62 -15.20
C LYS A 77 -0.89 -18.55 -15.21
N ILE A 78 0.27 -18.06 -14.75
CA ILE A 78 1.46 -18.90 -14.57
C ILE A 78 1.20 -19.93 -13.47
N ILE A 79 0.62 -19.54 -12.34
CA ILE A 79 0.27 -20.49 -11.26
C ILE A 79 -0.71 -21.55 -11.77
N GLU A 80 -1.76 -21.14 -12.48
CA GLU A 80 -2.74 -22.06 -13.10
C GLU A 80 -2.06 -23.05 -14.06
N LYS A 81 -1.15 -22.56 -14.90
CA LYS A 81 -0.42 -23.38 -15.86
C LYS A 81 0.49 -24.40 -15.18
N GLU A 82 1.20 -24.00 -14.12
CA GLU A 82 2.24 -24.83 -13.49
C GLU A 82 1.70 -25.79 -12.43
N LEU A 83 0.53 -25.49 -11.82
CA LEU A 83 -0.06 -26.30 -10.75
C LEU A 83 -1.40 -26.94 -11.14
N GLY A 84 -2.03 -26.52 -12.23
CA GLY A 84 -3.30 -27.09 -12.72
C GLY A 84 -4.51 -26.71 -11.87
N GLU A 85 -4.40 -25.71 -11.00
CA GLU A 85 -5.46 -25.20 -10.12
C GLU A 85 -5.71 -23.72 -10.40
N PRO A 86 -6.98 -23.27 -10.47
CA PRO A 86 -7.32 -21.85 -10.55
C PRO A 86 -6.58 -21.02 -9.50
N CYS A 87 -6.10 -19.84 -9.87
CA CYS A 87 -5.43 -18.93 -8.95
C CYS A 87 -6.18 -17.60 -8.84
N ILE A 88 -6.18 -17.05 -7.63
CA ILE A 88 -6.72 -15.74 -7.28
C ILE A 88 -5.60 -14.93 -6.63
N ASN A 89 -5.13 -13.91 -7.34
CA ASN A 89 -4.34 -12.82 -6.77
C ASN A 89 -5.25 -11.90 -5.94
N PHE A 90 -5.26 -12.11 -4.63
CA PHE A 90 -6.04 -11.37 -3.65
C PHE A 90 -5.17 -10.39 -2.85
N GLY A 91 -4.28 -9.66 -3.53
CA GLY A 91 -3.58 -8.48 -3.01
C GLY A 91 -3.98 -7.20 -3.74
N LEU A 92 -3.90 -6.04 -3.06
CA LEU A 92 -4.09 -4.74 -3.70
C LEU A 92 -3.17 -3.64 -3.16
N TYR A 93 -3.38 -3.18 -1.93
CA TYR A 93 -2.72 -1.96 -1.43
C TYR A 93 -2.42 -2.09 0.06
N ALA A 94 -1.17 -1.91 0.46
CA ALA A 94 -0.74 -1.94 1.85
C ALA A 94 -1.51 -0.93 2.74
N ALA A 95 -1.93 0.21 2.20
CA ALA A 95 -2.73 1.21 2.91
C ALA A 95 -4.16 0.74 3.27
N ILE A 96 -4.61 -0.43 2.81
CA ILE A 96 -5.84 -1.07 3.29
C ILE A 96 -5.54 -1.89 4.56
N GLY A 97 -4.34 -2.47 4.66
CA GLY A 97 -3.93 -3.40 5.71
C GLY A 97 -4.20 -4.87 5.35
N LEU A 98 -3.53 -5.79 6.06
CA LEU A 98 -3.71 -7.23 5.87
C LEU A 98 -5.04 -7.73 6.42
N LYS A 99 -5.47 -7.21 7.58
CA LYS A 99 -6.70 -7.67 8.28
C LYS A 99 -7.94 -7.60 7.38
N PRO A 100 -8.24 -6.49 6.68
CA PRO A 100 -9.42 -6.45 5.80
C PRO A 100 -9.34 -7.47 4.66
N MET A 101 -8.15 -7.76 4.14
CA MET A 101 -7.97 -8.77 3.10
C MET A 101 -8.31 -10.18 3.63
N LEU A 102 -7.90 -10.49 4.87
CA LEU A 102 -8.28 -11.74 5.54
C LEU A 102 -9.79 -11.81 5.82
N ASP A 103 -10.40 -10.73 6.29
CA ASP A 103 -11.84 -10.70 6.58
C ASP A 103 -12.68 -10.90 5.31
N LEU A 104 -12.36 -10.19 4.24
CA LEU A 104 -13.05 -10.32 2.95
C LEU A 104 -12.93 -11.75 2.41
N SER A 105 -11.73 -12.34 2.45
CA SER A 105 -11.53 -13.70 1.93
C SER A 105 -12.20 -14.76 2.79
N ALA A 106 -12.27 -14.56 4.11
CA ALA A 106 -12.77 -15.53 5.08
C ALA A 106 -14.15 -16.07 4.71
N SER A 107 -15.06 -15.21 4.26
CA SER A 107 -16.44 -15.58 3.89
C SER A 107 -16.53 -16.53 2.70
N GLU A 108 -15.52 -16.52 1.82
CA GLU A 108 -15.52 -17.21 0.52
C GLU A 108 -14.65 -18.48 0.48
N ILE A 109 -13.98 -18.81 1.58
CA ILE A 109 -13.18 -20.05 1.72
C ILE A 109 -14.07 -21.28 1.55
N ARG A 110 -13.60 -22.24 0.75
CA ARG A 110 -14.29 -23.49 0.42
C ARG A 110 -13.39 -24.71 0.66
N PRO A 111 -13.96 -25.91 0.82
CA PRO A 111 -13.18 -27.13 0.97
C PRO A 111 -12.21 -27.35 -0.20
N GLY A 112 -10.94 -27.65 0.12
CA GLY A 112 -9.87 -27.87 -0.85
C GLY A 112 -9.15 -26.62 -1.32
N ASP A 113 -9.53 -25.42 -0.85
CA ASP A 113 -8.77 -24.20 -1.14
C ASP A 113 -7.37 -24.27 -0.48
N THR A 114 -6.36 -23.80 -1.20
CA THR A 114 -5.01 -23.52 -0.65
C THR A 114 -4.85 -22.01 -0.55
N ILE A 115 -4.56 -21.51 0.64
CA ILE A 115 -4.38 -20.08 0.90
C ILE A 115 -2.93 -19.83 1.26
N ILE A 116 -2.33 -18.80 0.67
CA ILE A 116 -0.96 -18.39 0.95
C ILE A 116 -0.99 -16.92 1.35
N ILE A 117 -0.52 -16.63 2.55
CA ILE A 117 -0.46 -15.28 3.11
C ILE A 117 0.96 -14.76 2.90
N CYS A 118 1.10 -13.75 2.04
CA CYS A 118 2.34 -13.10 1.60
C CYS A 118 2.24 -11.57 1.80
N PRO A 119 2.20 -11.07 3.05
CA PRO A 119 2.18 -9.64 3.31
C PRO A 119 3.53 -9.00 2.97
N GLU A 120 3.54 -7.71 2.62
CA GLU A 120 4.76 -6.91 2.67
C GLU A 120 5.39 -6.96 4.06
N ILE A 121 6.71 -7.02 4.11
CA ILE A 121 7.46 -7.00 5.37
C ILE A 121 7.62 -5.54 5.80
N ASP A 122 6.55 -5.02 6.38
CA ASP A 122 6.47 -3.74 7.05
C ASP A 122 5.59 -3.85 8.30
N SER A 123 5.82 -2.97 9.28
CA SER A 123 5.12 -3.03 10.57
C SER A 123 3.60 -2.88 10.47
N GLN A 124 3.08 -2.18 9.45
CA GLN A 124 1.65 -1.99 9.24
C GLN A 124 1.00 -3.29 8.74
N MET A 125 1.60 -3.94 7.75
CA MET A 125 1.12 -5.23 7.22
C MET A 125 1.31 -6.40 8.18
N TYR A 126 2.21 -6.25 9.16
CA TYR A 126 2.43 -7.17 10.29
C TYR A 126 1.65 -6.76 11.55
N SER A 127 0.49 -6.11 11.39
CA SER A 127 -0.38 -5.70 12.49
C SER A 127 -1.87 -5.93 12.18
N ASP A 128 -2.75 -5.56 13.11
CA ASP A 128 -4.20 -5.53 12.92
C ASP A 128 -4.69 -4.21 12.29
N PHE A 129 -3.78 -3.42 11.72
CA PHE A 129 -4.10 -2.16 11.06
C PHE A 129 -5.18 -2.30 9.99
N GLU A 130 -6.10 -1.34 9.98
CA GLU A 130 -7.15 -1.21 8.99
C GLU A 130 -7.21 0.24 8.48
N GLY A 131 -6.85 0.42 7.20
CA GLY A 131 -6.94 1.71 6.54
C GLY A 131 -8.38 2.03 6.12
N TYR A 132 -9.23 2.39 7.08
CA TYR A 132 -10.68 2.52 6.87
C TYR A 132 -11.07 3.48 5.74
N ASN A 133 -10.29 4.56 5.50
CA ASN A 133 -10.58 5.47 4.40
C ASN A 133 -10.31 4.80 3.04
N SER A 134 -9.15 4.16 2.86
CA SER A 134 -8.83 3.32 1.70
C SER A 134 -9.86 2.20 1.49
N LEU A 135 -10.37 1.63 2.58
CA LEU A 135 -11.39 0.59 2.54
C LEU A 135 -12.76 1.12 2.08
N TRP A 136 -13.18 2.32 2.52
CA TRP A 136 -14.37 2.98 1.99
C TRP A 136 -14.28 3.24 0.49
N LYS A 137 -13.12 3.69 0.00
CA LYS A 137 -12.87 3.90 -1.43
C LYS A 137 -12.97 2.58 -2.20
N SER A 138 -12.37 1.52 -1.67
CA SER A 138 -12.37 0.19 -2.29
C SER A 138 -13.75 -0.48 -2.28
N CYS A 139 -14.56 -0.22 -1.25
CA CYS A 139 -15.92 -0.77 -1.13
C CYS A 139 -17.01 0.13 -1.74
N GLU A 140 -16.62 1.18 -2.48
CA GLU A 140 -17.57 2.09 -3.12
C GLU A 140 -18.52 1.34 -4.06
N GLY A 141 -19.83 1.49 -3.85
CA GLY A 141 -20.84 0.76 -4.63
C GLY A 141 -20.92 -0.75 -4.32
N ARG A 142 -20.16 -1.26 -3.34
CA ARG A 142 -20.04 -2.67 -2.97
C ARG A 142 -20.43 -2.94 -1.52
N SER A 143 -21.72 -2.80 -1.22
CA SER A 143 -22.26 -3.10 0.12
C SER A 143 -21.96 -4.52 0.58
N ASP A 144 -21.89 -5.48 -0.34
CA ASP A 144 -21.60 -6.88 -0.03
C ASP A 144 -20.22 -7.06 0.60
N MET A 145 -19.22 -6.31 0.15
CA MET A 145 -17.88 -6.32 0.77
C MET A 145 -17.91 -5.74 2.18
N LEU A 146 -18.67 -4.67 2.41
CA LEU A 146 -18.83 -4.08 3.76
C LEU A 146 -19.45 -5.07 4.76
N PHE A 147 -20.32 -5.97 4.30
CA PHE A 147 -20.90 -7.02 5.15
C PHE A 147 -19.97 -8.23 5.36
N ALA A 148 -18.91 -8.37 4.56
CA ALA A 148 -17.92 -9.42 4.70
C ALA A 148 -16.79 -9.06 5.69
N LEU A 149 -16.64 -7.78 6.03
CA LEU A 149 -15.69 -7.31 7.05
C LEU A 149 -16.04 -7.83 8.44
N GLY A 150 -15.03 -7.93 9.31
CA GLY A 150 -15.21 -8.26 10.72
C GLY A 150 -16.10 -7.24 11.43
N SER A 151 -16.88 -7.70 12.41
CA SER A 151 -17.75 -6.80 13.19
C SER A 151 -16.96 -5.78 14.02
N ASP A 152 -15.70 -6.08 14.30
CA ASP A 152 -14.71 -5.22 14.94
C ASP A 152 -14.25 -4.05 14.04
N SER A 153 -14.39 -4.16 12.72
CA SER A 153 -14.13 -3.07 11.77
C SER A 153 -15.22 -1.98 11.76
N ILE A 154 -16.44 -2.28 12.26
CA ILE A 154 -17.60 -1.37 12.21
C ILE A 154 -17.32 -0.01 12.86
N PRO A 155 -16.77 0.09 14.08
CA PRO A 155 -16.48 1.38 14.70
C PRO A 155 -15.52 2.24 13.86
N GLY A 156 -14.45 1.66 13.32
CA GLY A 156 -13.48 2.37 12.50
C GLY A 156 -14.05 2.84 11.14
N MET A 157 -14.83 1.97 10.49
CA MET A 157 -15.57 2.35 9.27
C MET A 157 -16.56 3.49 9.55
N THR A 158 -17.33 3.42 10.63
CA THR A 158 -18.28 4.51 10.97
C THR A 158 -17.56 5.81 11.35
N GLY A 159 -16.42 5.74 12.04
CA GLY A 159 -15.61 6.90 12.43
C GLY A 159 -14.99 7.63 11.24
N SER A 160 -14.59 6.90 10.19
CA SER A 160 -13.97 7.45 8.97
C SER A 160 -14.98 7.95 7.93
N LEU A 161 -16.26 7.56 8.02
CA LEU A 161 -17.30 7.89 7.03
C LEU A 161 -17.39 9.38 6.69
N LYS A 162 -17.29 10.26 7.70
CA LYS A 162 -17.39 11.71 7.47
C LYS A 162 -16.21 12.24 6.62
N GLY A 163 -15.00 11.72 6.85
CA GLY A 163 -13.81 12.06 6.09
C GLY A 163 -13.99 11.66 4.63
N PHE A 164 -14.29 10.38 4.41
CA PHE A 164 -14.61 9.82 3.11
C PHE A 164 -15.68 10.63 2.36
N LEU A 165 -16.84 10.92 2.98
CA LEU A 165 -17.92 11.67 2.32
C LEU A 165 -17.52 13.10 1.94
N ASN A 166 -16.64 13.75 2.72
CA ASN A 166 -16.12 15.08 2.41
C ASN A 166 -15.17 15.03 1.21
N GLU A 167 -14.24 14.07 1.19
CA GLU A 167 -13.29 13.88 0.07
C GLU A 167 -14.04 13.62 -1.24
N ARG A 168 -15.02 12.71 -1.22
CA ARG A 168 -15.88 12.44 -2.37
C ARG A 168 -16.54 13.70 -2.93
N LYS A 169 -17.04 14.55 -2.04
CA LYS A 169 -17.72 15.79 -2.42
C LYS A 169 -16.75 16.74 -3.12
N ASN A 170 -15.52 16.85 -2.61
CA ASN A 170 -14.48 17.68 -3.21
C ASN A 170 -14.05 17.12 -4.58
N LEU A 171 -13.82 15.81 -4.69
CA LEU A 171 -13.52 15.14 -5.95
C LEU A 171 -14.61 15.35 -7.01
N SER A 172 -15.87 15.22 -6.61
CA SER A 172 -17.03 15.44 -7.49
C SER A 172 -17.14 16.89 -7.97
N ALA A 173 -16.70 17.85 -7.16
CA ALA A 173 -16.71 19.27 -7.50
C ALA A 173 -15.57 19.64 -8.47
N ASN A 174 -14.46 18.90 -8.42
CA ASN A 174 -13.22 19.19 -9.15
C ASN A 174 -12.99 18.23 -10.33
N ALA A 175 -14.06 17.81 -11.02
CA ALA A 175 -14.09 16.74 -12.03
C ALA A 175 -13.09 16.90 -13.20
N ALA A 176 -11.80 16.69 -12.94
CA ALA A 176 -10.78 16.35 -13.90
C ALA A 176 -10.70 14.82 -13.99
N SER A 177 -10.52 14.32 -15.21
CA SER A 177 -10.35 12.88 -15.50
C SER A 177 -9.14 12.33 -14.76
N VAL A 178 -9.32 11.25 -14.00
CA VAL A 178 -8.21 10.39 -13.56
C VAL A 178 -7.48 9.91 -14.81
N SER A 179 -6.15 9.95 -14.83
CA SER A 179 -5.39 9.53 -16.02
C SER A 179 -5.48 8.01 -16.19
N ASP A 180 -6.10 7.55 -17.28
CA ASP A 180 -6.28 6.11 -17.59
C ASP A 180 -4.97 5.35 -17.91
N ASN A 181 -3.82 6.02 -17.92
CA ASN A 181 -2.55 5.49 -18.41
C ASN A 181 -1.45 5.48 -17.34
N ASN A 182 -1.74 4.89 -16.18
CA ASN A 182 -0.76 4.62 -15.13
C ASN A 182 -1.00 3.22 -14.54
N VAL A 183 0.03 2.64 -13.91
CA VAL A 183 -0.09 1.30 -13.29
C VAL A 183 -1.10 1.25 -12.14
N TYR A 184 -1.34 2.39 -11.49
CA TYR A 184 -2.25 2.54 -10.34
C TYR A 184 -3.66 3.01 -10.76
N ALA A 185 -4.23 2.35 -11.76
CA ALA A 185 -5.58 2.60 -12.26
C ALA A 185 -6.33 1.29 -12.46
N LEU A 186 -7.67 1.33 -12.49
CA LEU A 186 -8.48 0.14 -12.77
C LEU A 186 -8.13 -0.46 -14.15
N SER A 187 -7.81 0.39 -15.13
CA SER A 187 -7.43 0.00 -16.50
C SER A 187 -6.19 -0.90 -16.56
N SER A 188 -5.38 -0.92 -15.49
CA SER A 188 -4.17 -1.74 -15.40
C SER A 188 -4.46 -3.18 -15.00
N PHE A 189 -5.68 -3.53 -14.58
CA PHE A 189 -6.06 -4.88 -14.21
C PHE A 189 -6.73 -5.63 -15.37
N ASP A 190 -6.42 -6.93 -15.51
CA ASP A 190 -7.17 -7.81 -16.39
C ASP A 190 -8.37 -8.49 -15.68
N ALA A 191 -9.04 -9.40 -16.38
CA ALA A 191 -10.19 -10.13 -15.83
C ALA A 191 -9.84 -11.11 -14.68
N TYR A 192 -8.56 -11.43 -14.47
CA TYR A 192 -8.09 -12.21 -13.32
C TYR A 192 -7.86 -11.33 -12.09
N GLY A 193 -7.78 -10.01 -12.28
CA GLY A 193 -7.32 -9.07 -11.27
C GLY A 193 -5.81 -8.98 -11.20
N ASP A 194 -5.08 -9.45 -12.21
CA ASP A 194 -3.63 -9.28 -12.29
C ASP A 194 -3.30 -7.96 -13.00
N ILE A 195 -2.20 -7.31 -12.62
CA ILE A 195 -1.75 -6.06 -13.23
C ILE A 195 -1.03 -6.35 -14.56
N ILE A 196 -1.62 -5.91 -15.67
CA ILE A 196 -1.13 -6.09 -17.05
C ILE A 196 -0.46 -4.85 -17.65
N TYR A 197 -0.36 -3.75 -16.91
CA TYR A 197 0.35 -2.55 -17.35
C TYR A 197 1.83 -2.85 -17.61
N PRO A 198 2.42 -2.54 -18.78
CA PRO A 198 3.82 -2.84 -19.05
C PRO A 198 4.79 -2.18 -18.07
N ARG A 199 5.64 -2.99 -17.43
CA ARG A 199 6.68 -2.57 -16.48
C ARG A 199 8.00 -3.19 -16.92
N PRO A 200 8.68 -2.64 -17.94
CA PRO A 200 9.89 -3.26 -18.48
C PRO A 200 11.12 -3.07 -17.60
N ASP A 201 11.18 -1.99 -16.81
CA ASP A 201 12.40 -1.52 -16.15
C ASP A 201 12.17 -1.21 -14.67
N ASN A 202 13.26 -1.16 -13.91
CA ASN A 202 13.29 -0.49 -12.61
C ASN A 202 13.41 1.01 -12.82
N ILE A 203 12.43 1.77 -12.32
CA ILE A 203 12.35 3.23 -12.49
C ILE A 203 12.83 4.00 -11.26
N MET A 204 13.19 3.33 -10.17
CA MET A 204 13.77 3.97 -8.99
C MET A 204 15.17 4.49 -9.32
N SER A 205 15.41 5.78 -9.11
CA SER A 205 16.66 6.45 -9.48
C SER A 205 17.93 5.75 -8.97
N LYS A 206 17.90 5.29 -7.71
CA LYS A 206 19.01 4.55 -7.06
C LYS A 206 18.96 3.05 -7.27
N GLY A 207 18.00 2.55 -8.06
CA GLY A 207 17.68 1.13 -8.20
C GLY A 207 16.86 0.54 -7.06
N TYR A 208 16.62 1.31 -6.01
CA TYR A 208 15.81 0.96 -4.85
C TYR A 208 15.28 2.24 -4.21
N ALA A 209 14.30 2.11 -3.31
CA ALA A 209 13.75 3.23 -2.55
C ALA A 209 14.44 3.30 -1.17
N PRO A 210 15.46 4.15 -0.96
CA PRO A 210 16.17 4.25 0.33
C PRO A 210 15.26 4.73 1.48
N ASP A 211 14.17 5.37 1.10
CA ASP A 211 13.24 6.10 1.93
C ASP A 211 12.03 5.22 2.34
N SER A 212 12.03 3.94 1.98
CA SER A 212 10.94 2.99 2.23
C SER A 212 11.48 1.57 2.39
N LEU A 213 12.29 1.34 3.42
CA LEU A 213 12.97 0.06 3.65
C LEU A 213 12.05 -1.00 4.27
N PRO A 214 12.21 -2.28 3.91
CA PRO A 214 11.52 -3.38 4.58
C PRO A 214 11.90 -3.50 6.06
N ASP A 215 10.94 -3.83 6.91
CA ASP A 215 11.11 -3.98 8.37
C ASP A 215 11.44 -5.44 8.74
N ILE A 216 12.62 -5.91 8.32
CA ILE A 216 13.09 -7.26 8.66
C ILE A 216 13.61 -7.28 10.10
N ASP A 217 12.68 -7.25 11.06
CA ASP A 217 12.95 -7.27 12.49
C ASP A 217 12.00 -8.25 13.20
N ALA A 218 12.53 -9.12 14.07
CA ALA A 218 11.72 -10.09 14.81
C ALA A 218 10.62 -9.44 15.68
N SER A 219 10.77 -8.17 16.06
CA SER A 219 9.85 -7.45 16.92
C SER A 219 8.52 -7.09 16.26
N ILE A 220 8.45 -6.98 14.93
CA ILE A 220 7.17 -6.75 14.23
C ILE A 220 6.27 -7.99 14.23
N VAL A 221 6.84 -9.17 14.45
CA VAL A 221 6.08 -10.42 14.61
C VAL A 221 5.50 -10.49 16.03
N THR A 222 4.52 -9.62 16.28
CA THR A 222 3.84 -9.50 17.57
C THR A 222 2.92 -10.71 17.84
N ASP A 223 2.51 -10.87 19.11
CA ASP A 223 1.51 -11.90 19.45
C ASP A 223 0.14 -11.59 18.83
N ASP A 224 -0.24 -10.30 18.74
CA ASP A 224 -1.50 -9.88 18.12
C ASP A 224 -1.54 -10.22 16.62
N PHE A 225 -0.43 -10.00 15.91
CA PHE A 225 -0.27 -10.41 14.51
C PHE A 225 -0.39 -11.93 14.36
N ALA A 226 0.35 -12.69 15.18
CA ALA A 226 0.31 -14.15 15.12
C ALA A 226 -1.11 -14.68 15.43
N ASP A 227 -1.77 -14.15 16.45
CA ASP A 227 -3.14 -14.52 16.82
C ASP A 227 -4.15 -14.20 15.72
N MET A 228 -3.96 -13.11 14.97
CA MET A 228 -4.79 -12.82 13.79
C MET A 228 -4.63 -13.90 12.72
N ILE A 229 -3.40 -14.25 12.35
CA ILE A 229 -3.11 -15.28 11.34
C ILE A 229 -3.59 -16.66 11.79
N ASN A 230 -3.34 -17.03 13.05
CA ASN A 230 -3.72 -18.33 13.62
C ASN A 230 -5.25 -18.49 13.69
N ARG A 231 -5.98 -17.43 14.07
CA ARG A 231 -7.46 -17.43 14.04
C ARG A 231 -8.00 -17.62 12.62
N TYR A 232 -7.43 -16.91 11.64
CA TYR A 232 -7.80 -17.08 10.24
C TYR A 232 -7.53 -18.50 9.75
N SER A 233 -6.34 -19.05 10.06
CA SER A 233 -5.97 -20.44 9.72
C SER A 233 -6.92 -21.46 10.32
N LEU A 234 -7.27 -21.33 11.61
CA LEU A 234 -8.21 -22.23 12.26
C LEU A 234 -9.58 -22.21 11.56
N MET A 235 -10.08 -21.03 11.22
CA MET A 235 -11.35 -20.86 10.51
C MET A 235 -11.30 -21.47 9.09
N ALA A 236 -10.19 -21.28 8.36
CA ALA A 236 -9.96 -21.90 7.06
C ALA A 236 -9.90 -23.44 7.15
N GLY A 237 -9.19 -23.97 8.14
CA GLY A 237 -9.09 -25.40 8.41
C GLY A 237 -10.44 -26.04 8.75
N LEU A 238 -11.28 -25.36 9.54
CA LEU A 238 -12.66 -25.80 9.81
C LEU A 238 -13.55 -25.84 8.56
N LYS A 239 -13.21 -25.06 7.52
CA LYS A 239 -13.85 -25.10 6.20
C LYS A 239 -13.21 -26.08 5.23
N GLY A 240 -12.17 -26.81 5.66
CA GLY A 240 -11.46 -27.79 4.85
C GLY A 240 -10.45 -27.19 3.87
N ALA A 241 -9.95 -25.99 4.13
CA ALA A 241 -8.87 -25.35 3.39
C ALA A 241 -7.52 -25.50 4.12
N THR A 242 -6.43 -25.34 3.39
CA THR A 242 -5.06 -25.34 3.93
C THR A 242 -4.49 -23.93 3.84
N VAL A 243 -3.77 -23.49 4.87
CA VAL A 243 -3.15 -22.16 4.92
C VAL A 243 -1.64 -22.29 5.11
N TYR A 244 -0.90 -21.49 4.34
CA TYR A 244 0.55 -21.37 4.39
C TYR A 244 0.96 -19.91 4.51
N PHE A 245 2.15 -19.69 5.06
CA PHE A 245 2.81 -18.38 5.07
C PHE A 245 3.93 -18.37 4.01
N GLY A 246 3.96 -17.32 3.19
CA GLY A 246 5.01 -17.10 2.19
C GLY A 246 5.61 -15.70 2.31
N PHE A 247 6.71 -15.45 1.60
CA PHE A 247 7.36 -14.13 1.61
C PHE A 247 7.00 -13.32 0.36
N CYS A 248 6.89 -12.00 0.52
CA CYS A 248 6.80 -11.07 -0.59
C CYS A 248 8.18 -10.91 -1.28
N PRO A 249 8.25 -10.46 -2.54
CA PRO A 249 9.51 -10.07 -3.16
C PRO A 249 10.12 -8.85 -2.47
N ILE A 250 11.44 -8.85 -2.27
CA ILE A 250 12.20 -7.79 -1.60
C ILE A 250 13.39 -7.37 -2.47
N ASN A 251 13.56 -6.08 -2.70
CA ASN A 251 14.71 -5.56 -3.44
C ASN A 251 16.01 -5.73 -2.63
N ALA A 252 16.99 -6.46 -3.16
CA ALA A 252 18.24 -6.77 -2.47
C ALA A 252 19.04 -5.54 -2.01
N LEU A 253 18.96 -4.41 -2.74
CA LEU A 253 19.63 -3.17 -2.31
C LEU A 253 18.99 -2.54 -1.07
N SER A 254 17.71 -2.81 -0.81
CA SER A 254 16.99 -2.25 0.35
C SER A 254 17.30 -2.96 1.67
N VAL A 255 18.02 -4.08 1.63
CA VAL A 255 18.33 -4.91 2.79
C VAL A 255 19.82 -5.25 2.88
N SER A 256 20.68 -4.47 2.23
CA SER A 256 22.14 -4.70 2.20
C SER A 256 22.78 -4.65 3.59
N ASP A 257 22.17 -3.90 4.51
CA ASP A 257 22.68 -3.68 5.86
C ASP A 257 22.07 -4.63 6.89
N ILE A 258 21.14 -5.50 6.48
CA ILE A 258 20.47 -6.47 7.35
C ILE A 258 21.33 -7.74 7.44
N SER A 259 21.75 -8.10 8.66
CA SER A 259 22.59 -9.28 8.88
C SER A 259 21.81 -10.60 8.73
N ASP A 260 22.53 -11.69 8.45
CA ASP A 260 21.91 -13.02 8.36
C ASP A 260 21.31 -13.46 9.71
N GLU A 261 21.87 -13.01 10.84
CA GLU A 261 21.28 -13.24 12.16
C GLU A 261 19.93 -12.52 12.33
N GLN A 262 19.79 -11.29 11.81
CA GLN A 262 18.52 -10.56 11.85
C GLN A 262 17.45 -11.25 11.00
N LYS A 263 17.80 -11.64 9.77
CA LYS A 263 16.93 -12.42 8.87
C LYS A 263 16.48 -13.72 9.53
N GLN A 264 17.41 -14.47 10.12
CA GLN A 264 17.11 -15.73 10.79
C GLN A 264 16.23 -15.53 12.03
N ALA A 265 16.48 -14.46 12.81
CA ALA A 265 15.65 -14.13 13.98
C ALA A 265 14.21 -13.82 13.57
N PHE A 266 14.02 -13.06 12.48
CA PHE A 266 12.71 -12.76 11.91
C PHE A 266 11.96 -14.02 11.48
N VAL A 267 12.61 -14.90 10.69
CA VAL A 267 12.01 -16.17 10.26
C VAL A 267 11.69 -17.07 11.46
N ASN A 268 12.57 -17.14 12.47
CA ASN A 268 12.33 -17.92 13.68
C ASN A 268 11.12 -17.40 14.47
N ALA A 269 10.92 -16.08 14.54
CA ALA A 269 9.76 -15.49 15.19
C ALA A 269 8.47 -15.96 14.52
N LEU A 270 8.38 -15.91 13.18
CA LEU A 270 7.24 -16.42 12.42
C LEU A 270 7.01 -17.92 12.67
N VAL A 271 8.03 -18.75 12.50
CA VAL A 271 7.93 -20.21 12.68
C VAL A 271 7.52 -20.59 14.12
N SER A 272 7.96 -19.82 15.12
CA SER A 272 7.64 -20.09 16.52
C SER A 272 6.24 -19.68 16.96
N LYS A 273 5.65 -18.67 16.30
CA LYS A 273 4.37 -18.07 16.71
C LYS A 273 3.20 -18.47 15.81
N LEU A 274 3.45 -18.86 14.56
CA LEU A 274 2.40 -19.24 13.62
C LEU A 274 2.07 -20.74 13.71
N ASP A 275 0.78 -21.06 13.72
CA ASP A 275 0.25 -22.43 13.69
C ASP A 275 0.21 -23.01 12.25
N ILE A 276 0.81 -22.30 11.29
CA ILE A 276 0.86 -22.66 9.87
C ILE A 276 2.30 -22.80 9.39
N PRO A 277 2.58 -23.64 8.38
CA PRO A 277 3.92 -23.74 7.82
C PRO A 277 4.31 -22.46 7.08
N VAL A 278 5.54 -21.98 7.34
CA VAL A 278 6.24 -21.02 6.48
C VAL A 278 6.90 -21.81 5.36
N ILE A 279 6.39 -21.69 4.13
CA ILE A 279 6.82 -22.54 3.00
C ILE A 279 7.92 -21.91 2.14
N SER A 280 8.04 -20.58 2.20
CA SER A 280 9.01 -19.80 1.42
C SER A 280 10.33 -19.60 2.16
N SER A 281 11.42 -19.46 1.41
CA SER A 281 12.72 -19.01 1.91
C SER A 281 12.81 -17.49 1.79
N LEU A 282 13.17 -16.79 2.88
CA LEU A 282 13.35 -15.34 2.87
C LEU A 282 14.45 -14.95 1.89
N ASP A 283 15.58 -15.65 1.92
CA ASP A 283 16.74 -15.35 1.06
C ASP A 283 16.42 -15.50 -0.43
N ASP A 284 15.56 -16.47 -0.81
CA ASP A 284 15.17 -16.66 -2.21
C ASP A 284 14.33 -15.49 -2.73
N HIS A 285 13.57 -14.83 -1.84
CA HIS A 285 12.70 -13.69 -2.16
C HIS A 285 13.42 -12.34 -2.02
N ILE A 286 14.67 -12.31 -1.54
CA ILE A 286 15.57 -11.16 -1.67
C ILE A 286 16.15 -11.18 -3.07
N MET A 287 15.56 -10.36 -3.96
CA MET A 287 15.72 -10.44 -5.40
C MET A 287 16.59 -9.32 -5.96
N ASP A 288 17.23 -9.59 -7.11
CA ASP A 288 18.01 -8.59 -7.84
C ASP A 288 17.18 -7.32 -8.11
N PRO A 289 17.75 -6.11 -7.92
CA PRO A 289 17.03 -4.84 -8.16
C PRO A 289 16.42 -4.73 -9.56
N GLY A 290 17.01 -5.39 -10.56
CA GLY A 290 16.51 -5.44 -11.93
C GLY A 290 15.19 -6.16 -12.13
N TYR A 291 14.61 -6.74 -11.07
CA TYR A 291 13.27 -7.29 -11.04
C TYR A 291 12.20 -6.35 -10.48
N PHE A 292 12.60 -5.18 -9.95
CA PHE A 292 11.68 -4.22 -9.33
C PHE A 292 11.29 -3.12 -10.30
N TYR A 293 10.19 -2.44 -9.98
CA TYR A 293 9.60 -1.36 -10.77
C TYR A 293 9.80 -0.02 -10.06
N ASP A 294 8.92 0.34 -9.13
CA ASP A 294 8.85 1.67 -8.53
C ASP A 294 8.87 1.66 -6.98
N SER A 295 9.06 0.49 -6.38
CA SER A 295 9.25 0.34 -4.93
C SER A 295 10.13 -0.87 -4.61
N ASN A 296 10.50 -1.02 -3.33
CA ASN A 296 11.26 -2.17 -2.85
C ASN A 296 10.47 -3.49 -2.83
N PHE A 297 9.17 -3.44 -3.14
CA PHE A 297 8.26 -4.59 -3.16
C PHE A 297 7.56 -4.80 -4.51
N HIS A 298 7.44 -3.76 -5.34
CA HIS A 298 6.73 -3.84 -6.61
C HIS A 298 7.64 -4.37 -7.70
N THR A 299 7.31 -5.55 -8.21
CA THR A 299 8.05 -6.16 -9.31
C THR A 299 7.64 -5.60 -10.67
N ASN A 300 8.63 -5.52 -11.55
CA ASN A 300 8.43 -5.31 -12.98
C ASN A 300 7.94 -6.62 -13.66
N ASP A 301 7.74 -6.65 -14.98
CA ASP A 301 7.20 -7.82 -15.68
C ASP A 301 8.08 -9.09 -15.50
N TYR A 302 9.39 -8.89 -15.43
CA TYR A 302 10.39 -9.94 -15.24
C TYR A 302 10.35 -10.47 -13.80
N GLY A 303 10.30 -9.55 -12.83
CA GLY A 303 10.20 -9.87 -11.42
C GLY A 303 8.89 -10.55 -11.05
N MET A 304 7.77 -10.16 -11.67
CA MET A 304 6.48 -10.81 -11.47
C MET A 304 6.55 -12.28 -11.87
N THR A 305 7.17 -12.57 -13.02
CA THR A 305 7.40 -13.96 -13.47
C THR A 305 8.32 -14.71 -12.50
N TYR A 306 9.44 -14.10 -12.08
CA TYR A 306 10.39 -14.72 -11.17
C TYR A 306 9.76 -15.04 -9.80
N ASN A 307 9.12 -14.06 -9.16
CA ASN A 307 8.44 -14.19 -7.87
C ASN A 307 7.31 -15.23 -7.94
N THR A 308 6.51 -15.21 -9.01
CA THR A 308 5.48 -16.23 -9.22
C THR A 308 6.07 -17.64 -9.29
N MET A 309 7.21 -17.80 -9.97
CA MET A 309 7.88 -19.09 -10.06
C MET A 309 8.52 -19.56 -8.74
N LEU A 310 9.00 -18.64 -7.89
CA LEU A 310 9.39 -18.99 -6.52
C LEU A 310 8.20 -19.56 -5.75
N LEU A 311 7.06 -18.85 -5.77
CA LEU A 311 5.85 -19.31 -5.10
C LEU A 311 5.35 -20.66 -5.63
N VAL A 312 5.36 -20.88 -6.95
CA VAL A 312 5.05 -22.18 -7.56
C VAL A 312 5.98 -23.27 -7.02
N ASN A 313 7.29 -23.00 -6.96
CA ASN A 313 8.26 -23.97 -6.48
C ASN A 313 8.11 -24.26 -4.97
N ASP A 314 7.71 -23.25 -4.18
CA ASP A 314 7.41 -23.39 -2.76
C ASP A 314 6.20 -24.31 -2.54
N ILE A 315 5.13 -24.07 -3.28
CA ILE A 315 3.93 -24.91 -3.25
C ILE A 315 4.24 -26.34 -3.70
N LYS A 316 5.00 -26.51 -4.80
CA LYS A 316 5.40 -27.84 -5.28
C LYS A 316 6.22 -28.58 -4.23
N ARG A 317 7.19 -27.90 -3.60
CA ARG A 317 8.03 -28.48 -2.54
C ARG A 317 7.19 -28.92 -1.35
N GLU A 318 6.26 -28.09 -0.90
CA GLU A 318 5.34 -28.41 0.20
C GLU A 318 4.42 -29.60 -0.15
N ARG A 319 3.91 -29.63 -1.37
CA ARG A 319 3.08 -30.74 -1.88
C ARG A 319 3.88 -31.99 -2.27
N LYS A 320 5.21 -31.94 -2.19
CA LYS A 320 6.14 -32.97 -2.68
C LYS A 320 5.91 -33.31 -4.17
N ASP A 321 5.47 -32.31 -4.94
CA ASP A 321 5.37 -32.42 -6.38
C ASP A 321 6.75 -32.28 -7.02
N THR A 322 7.08 -33.23 -7.88
CA THR A 322 8.36 -33.33 -8.61
C THR A 322 8.22 -32.99 -10.09
N SER A 323 7.04 -32.52 -10.51
CA SER A 323 6.77 -32.08 -11.87
C SER A 323 7.69 -30.91 -12.26
N LEU A 324 8.29 -31.02 -13.44
CA LEU A 324 9.14 -29.95 -13.97
C LEU A 324 8.28 -28.74 -14.32
N SER A 325 8.74 -27.56 -13.92
CA SER A 325 8.11 -26.32 -14.32
C SER A 325 8.46 -25.97 -15.77
N SER A 326 7.49 -25.45 -16.51
CA SER A 326 7.62 -25.19 -17.96
C SER A 326 7.84 -23.71 -18.30
N THR A 327 7.59 -22.83 -17.34
CA THR A 327 7.70 -21.38 -17.51
C THR A 327 9.16 -20.95 -17.46
N PHE A 328 9.55 -20.16 -18.46
CA PHE A 328 10.88 -19.58 -18.51
C PHE A 328 11.01 -18.49 -17.44
N ILE A 329 12.06 -18.60 -16.63
CA ILE A 329 12.40 -17.58 -15.63
C ILE A 329 13.30 -16.55 -16.32
N PRO A 330 12.85 -15.29 -16.46
CA PRO A 330 13.61 -14.30 -17.19
C PRO A 330 14.73 -13.72 -16.32
N TYR A 331 15.80 -13.22 -16.96
CA TYR A 331 16.91 -12.56 -16.26
C TYR A 331 16.53 -11.13 -15.85
N PRO A 332 17.10 -10.58 -14.75
CA PRO A 332 16.80 -9.23 -14.32
C PRO A 332 17.31 -8.20 -15.35
N VAL A 333 16.64 -7.06 -15.42
CA VAL A 333 17.04 -5.95 -16.29
C VAL A 333 18.14 -5.13 -15.61
N ALA A 334 19.16 -4.71 -16.35
CA ALA A 334 20.24 -3.91 -15.78
C ALA A 334 19.71 -2.58 -15.23
N VAL A 335 20.05 -2.28 -13.98
CA VAL A 335 19.62 -1.05 -13.32
C VAL A 335 20.66 0.06 -13.48
N SER A 336 20.24 1.21 -13.98
CA SER A 336 21.06 2.44 -13.99
C SER A 336 20.89 3.13 -12.64
N GLN A 337 21.96 3.20 -11.84
CA GLN A 337 21.96 4.01 -10.61
C GLN A 337 22.26 5.47 -10.98
N ASN A 338 21.21 6.24 -11.19
CA ASN A 338 21.29 7.68 -11.41
C ASN A 338 21.18 8.43 -10.07
N GLY A 339 21.73 9.63 -9.96
CA GLY A 339 21.71 10.44 -8.73
C GLY A 339 23.03 10.45 -7.95
N ALA A 340 24.14 10.16 -8.62
CA ALA A 340 25.47 10.26 -8.00
C ALA A 340 25.78 11.73 -7.68
N VAL A 341 26.15 12.02 -6.43
CA VAL A 341 26.55 13.36 -6.01
C VAL A 341 27.88 13.72 -6.69
N ILE A 342 27.85 14.75 -7.53
CA ILE A 342 29.01 15.31 -8.24
C ILE A 342 29.74 16.32 -7.37
N SER A 343 28.96 17.19 -6.70
CA SER A 343 29.47 18.24 -5.81
C SER A 343 28.36 18.75 -4.90
N SER A 344 28.71 19.43 -3.82
CA SER A 344 27.75 20.07 -2.90
C SER A 344 27.99 21.58 -2.84
N GLY A 345 26.94 22.34 -2.50
CA GLY A 345 27.00 23.79 -2.39
C GLY A 345 25.96 24.36 -1.43
N SER A 346 25.94 25.70 -1.31
CA SER A 346 24.92 26.40 -0.56
C SER A 346 24.60 27.76 -1.17
N THR A 347 23.34 28.17 -1.01
CA THR A 347 22.89 29.55 -1.21
C THR A 347 22.89 30.27 0.15
N ASP A 348 22.29 31.46 0.22
CA ASP A 348 22.11 32.17 1.49
C ASP A 348 21.24 31.39 2.49
N ILE A 349 20.28 30.58 2.01
CA ILE A 349 19.27 29.92 2.85
C ILE A 349 19.21 28.39 2.69
N LEU A 350 19.67 27.83 1.59
CA LEU A 350 19.59 26.39 1.27
C LEU A 350 20.98 25.77 1.14
N THR A 351 21.13 24.52 1.56
CA THR A 351 22.24 23.63 1.17
C THR A 351 21.75 22.64 0.12
N TYR A 352 22.63 22.22 -0.78
CA TYR A 352 22.23 21.35 -1.90
C TYR A 352 23.37 20.48 -2.41
N ASP A 353 22.99 19.38 -3.06
CA ASP A 353 23.87 18.50 -3.83
C ASP A 353 23.55 18.61 -5.32
N VAL A 354 24.60 18.71 -6.14
CA VAL A 354 24.53 18.60 -7.59
C VAL A 354 24.71 17.14 -7.96
N THR A 355 23.77 16.60 -8.72
CA THR A 355 23.82 15.22 -9.25
C THR A 355 23.85 15.25 -10.77
N ASP A 356 24.02 14.08 -11.38
CA ASP A 356 23.89 13.86 -12.83
C ASP A 356 22.46 14.06 -13.38
N THR A 357 21.47 14.19 -12.50
CA THR A 357 20.04 14.37 -12.87
C THR A 357 19.45 15.72 -12.47
N GLY A 358 20.22 16.55 -11.76
CA GLY A 358 19.76 17.85 -11.26
C GLY A 358 20.22 18.12 -9.83
N ILE A 359 19.68 19.16 -9.22
CA ILE A 359 20.01 19.57 -7.85
C ILE A 359 18.99 19.02 -6.86
N ILE A 360 19.50 18.43 -5.77
CA ILE A 360 18.71 18.03 -4.61
C ILE A 360 18.98 19.02 -3.48
N ILE A 361 17.94 19.64 -2.93
CA ILE A 361 18.08 20.45 -1.71
C ILE A 361 18.25 19.51 -0.53
N THR A 362 19.30 19.70 0.26
CA THR A 362 19.70 18.79 1.34
C THR A 362 19.52 19.37 2.73
N GLY A 363 19.21 20.66 2.85
CA GLY A 363 19.08 21.31 4.14
C GLY A 363 18.97 22.82 4.08
N LEU A 364 19.04 23.44 5.25
CA LEU A 364 19.01 24.90 5.43
C LEU A 364 20.32 25.40 6.00
N THR A 365 20.73 26.60 5.58
CA THR A 365 21.80 27.33 6.27
C THR A 365 21.27 27.89 7.61
N GLN A 366 22.15 28.46 8.44
CA GLN A 366 21.74 29.15 9.66
C GLN A 366 20.71 30.26 9.40
N SER A 367 20.85 31.01 8.29
CA SER A 367 19.87 32.02 7.89
C SER A 367 18.56 31.39 7.42
N GLY A 368 18.62 30.27 6.70
CA GLY A 368 17.45 29.52 6.26
C GLY A 368 16.61 28.98 7.42
N VAL A 369 17.27 28.45 8.47
CA VAL A 369 16.58 27.97 9.68
C VAL A 369 15.76 29.09 10.35
N GLN A 370 16.24 30.33 10.32
CA GLN A 370 15.56 31.48 10.94
C GLN A 370 14.55 32.18 10.01
N ALA A 371 14.43 31.74 8.76
CA ALA A 371 13.53 32.35 7.79
C ALA A 371 12.06 32.04 8.16
N SER A 372 11.21 33.07 8.15
CA SER A 372 9.76 32.91 8.41
C SER A 372 9.00 32.30 7.23
N SER A 373 9.59 32.30 6.04
CA SER A 373 9.09 31.62 4.84
C SER A 373 10.26 31.27 3.92
N ILE A 374 10.14 30.16 3.19
CA ILE A 374 11.14 29.66 2.26
C ILE A 374 10.50 29.49 0.88
N THR A 375 11.22 29.93 -0.16
CA THR A 375 10.89 29.65 -1.56
C THR A 375 12.10 28.96 -2.17
N VAL A 376 11.90 27.71 -2.62
CA VAL A 376 12.94 26.95 -3.31
C VAL A 376 12.94 27.39 -4.79
N PRO A 377 14.10 27.79 -5.37
CA PRO A 377 14.16 28.29 -6.74
C PRO A 377 14.08 27.14 -7.76
N ASP A 378 13.53 27.39 -8.96
CA ASP A 378 13.51 26.38 -10.04
C ASP A 378 14.92 25.97 -10.47
N THR A 379 15.90 26.87 -10.35
CA THR A 379 17.30 26.62 -10.73
C THR A 379 18.27 27.24 -9.73
N ILE A 380 19.41 26.57 -9.53
CA ILE A 380 20.60 27.14 -8.89
C ILE A 380 21.74 27.03 -9.91
N GLU A 381 22.36 28.17 -10.26
CA GLU A 381 23.42 28.23 -11.28
C GLU A 381 23.02 27.54 -12.60
N ASP A 382 21.83 27.88 -13.13
CA ASP A 382 21.23 27.32 -14.35
C ASP A 382 20.96 25.80 -14.33
N THR A 383 21.14 25.14 -13.18
CA THR A 383 20.83 23.72 -13.00
C THR A 383 19.49 23.58 -12.26
N ALA A 384 18.58 22.76 -12.79
CA ALA A 384 17.25 22.58 -12.23
C ALA A 384 17.29 21.95 -10.83
N VAL A 385 16.50 22.48 -9.90
CA VAL A 385 16.23 21.85 -8.60
C VAL A 385 15.15 20.80 -8.80
N THR A 386 15.54 19.53 -8.69
CA THR A 386 14.69 18.37 -9.01
C THR A 386 14.19 17.64 -7.77
N GLY A 387 14.87 17.75 -6.63
CA GLY A 387 14.52 16.99 -5.43
C GLY A 387 14.65 17.76 -4.13
N ILE A 388 13.92 17.29 -3.11
CA ILE A 388 14.07 17.69 -1.71
C ILE A 388 14.43 16.44 -0.90
N ALA A 389 15.58 16.46 -0.23
CA ALA A 389 16.06 15.33 0.55
C ALA A 389 15.33 15.19 1.89
N SER A 390 15.50 14.02 2.51
CA SER A 390 15.02 13.74 3.86
C SER A 390 15.57 14.75 4.87
N HIS A 391 14.77 15.11 5.88
CA HIS A 391 15.13 16.06 6.94
C HIS A 391 15.53 17.48 6.47
N THR A 392 15.27 17.85 5.21
CA THR A 392 15.70 19.15 4.65
C THR A 392 15.22 20.34 5.48
N PHE A 393 14.00 20.28 6.02
CA PHE A 393 13.38 21.38 6.75
C PHE A 393 13.34 21.19 8.28
N GLU A 394 14.12 20.25 8.82
CA GLU A 394 14.16 19.98 10.25
C GLU A 394 14.58 21.22 11.06
N GLY A 395 13.80 21.57 12.09
CA GLY A 395 14.05 22.72 12.95
C GLY A 395 13.81 24.09 12.29
N SER A 396 13.32 24.12 11.04
CA SER A 396 12.99 25.36 10.33
C SER A 396 11.96 26.19 11.09
N GLN A 397 12.14 27.52 11.07
CA GLN A 397 11.15 28.48 11.57
C GLN A 397 10.20 28.98 10.47
N ALA A 398 10.18 28.33 9.31
CA ALA A 398 9.32 28.72 8.20
C ALA A 398 7.87 28.30 8.46
N VAL A 399 6.95 29.24 8.33
CA VAL A 399 5.50 28.98 8.39
C VAL A 399 4.97 28.53 7.03
N ASN A 400 5.59 29.00 5.94
CA ASN A 400 5.21 28.66 4.58
C ASN A 400 6.44 28.27 3.75
N ILE A 401 6.33 27.17 3.02
CA ILE A 401 7.31 26.70 2.04
C ILE A 401 6.64 26.66 0.66
N THR A 402 7.32 27.20 -0.35
CA THR A 402 6.90 27.11 -1.76
C THR A 402 7.95 26.35 -2.56
N LEU A 403 7.53 25.28 -3.23
CA LEU A 403 8.40 24.48 -4.09
C LEU A 403 8.26 24.91 -5.57
N PRO A 404 9.30 24.73 -6.40
CA PRO A 404 9.32 25.06 -7.82
C PRO A 404 8.83 23.91 -8.70
N SER A 405 8.36 24.24 -9.92
CA SER A 405 7.73 23.28 -10.84
C SER A 405 8.69 22.20 -11.34
N SER A 406 9.99 22.45 -11.17
CA SER A 406 11.06 21.51 -11.49
C SER A 406 11.21 20.38 -10.45
N VAL A 407 10.68 20.53 -9.23
CA VAL A 407 10.75 19.48 -8.20
C VAL A 407 9.86 18.31 -8.59
N ASN A 408 10.49 17.16 -8.78
CA ASN A 408 9.86 15.90 -9.17
C ASN A 408 10.05 14.79 -8.12
N SER A 409 10.78 15.05 -7.02
CA SER A 409 10.96 14.08 -5.94
C SER A 409 11.00 14.75 -4.56
N LEU A 410 10.27 14.19 -3.61
CA LEU A 410 10.24 14.56 -2.19
C LEU A 410 10.57 13.31 -1.37
N SER A 411 11.76 13.27 -0.80
CA SER A 411 12.20 12.15 0.03
C SER A 411 11.34 11.95 1.26
N ASP A 412 11.42 10.74 1.82
CA ASP A 412 10.79 10.42 3.09
C ASP A 412 11.23 11.38 4.20
N GLY A 413 10.30 11.86 5.01
CA GLY A 413 10.58 12.85 6.05
C GLY A 413 11.15 14.19 5.54
N ALA A 414 10.92 14.61 4.29
CA ALA A 414 11.44 15.90 3.80
C ALA A 414 11.01 17.10 4.67
N PHE A 415 9.83 17.04 5.28
CA PHE A 415 9.32 18.04 6.23
C PHE A 415 9.37 17.56 7.69
N TYR A 416 10.23 16.58 7.99
CA TYR A 416 10.37 16.05 9.34
C TYR A 416 10.77 17.14 10.34
N GLY A 417 10.09 17.17 11.49
CA GLY A 417 10.38 18.13 12.57
C GLY A 417 10.15 19.61 12.19
N ALA A 418 9.37 19.89 11.14
CA ALA A 418 8.96 21.24 10.77
C ALA A 418 7.73 21.68 11.60
N ASP A 419 7.90 21.78 12.92
CA ASP A 419 6.83 21.92 13.92
C ASP A 419 5.90 23.13 13.71
N ILE A 420 6.44 24.22 13.14
CA ILE A 420 5.71 25.47 12.92
C ILE A 420 5.24 25.68 11.48
N LEU A 421 5.58 24.77 10.57
CA LEU A 421 5.13 24.80 9.18
C LEU A 421 3.60 24.67 9.14
N ARG A 422 2.94 25.51 8.34
CA ARG A 422 1.48 25.52 8.20
C ARG A 422 1.04 25.30 6.76
N THR A 423 1.89 25.67 5.80
CA THR A 423 1.55 25.53 4.38
C THR A 423 2.78 25.15 3.56
N VAL A 424 2.65 24.08 2.79
CA VAL A 424 3.54 23.74 1.69
C VAL A 424 2.76 23.98 0.40
N THR A 425 3.27 24.81 -0.50
CA THR A 425 2.67 25.03 -1.82
C THR A 425 3.45 24.22 -2.84
N LEU A 426 2.78 23.24 -3.44
CA LEU A 426 3.29 22.50 -4.59
C LEU A 426 2.83 23.20 -5.88
N PRO A 427 3.73 23.48 -6.82
CA PRO A 427 3.42 24.19 -8.06
C PRO A 427 2.75 23.28 -9.10
N CYS A 428 2.31 23.85 -10.21
CA CYS A 428 1.73 23.10 -11.32
C CYS A 428 2.78 22.24 -12.06
N GLY A 429 2.46 20.96 -12.27
CA GLY A 429 3.36 20.03 -12.96
C GLY A 429 2.89 18.58 -12.86
N ALA A 430 3.79 17.67 -13.23
CA ALA A 430 3.64 16.26 -12.89
C ALA A 430 3.69 16.08 -11.36
N LEU A 431 3.02 15.06 -10.85
CA LEU A 431 3.09 14.69 -9.43
C LEU A 431 4.55 14.40 -9.06
N PRO A 432 5.12 15.04 -8.02
CA PRO A 432 6.41 14.62 -7.52
C PRO A 432 6.29 13.21 -6.94
N GLU A 433 7.33 12.39 -7.11
CA GLU A 433 7.49 11.20 -6.27
C GLU A 433 7.56 11.63 -4.80
N VAL A 434 6.96 10.84 -3.91
CA VAL A 434 6.82 11.19 -2.49
C VAL A 434 7.10 9.99 -1.59
N GLY A 435 7.94 10.19 -0.57
CA GLY A 435 8.19 9.20 0.49
C GLY A 435 6.97 8.96 1.39
N GLU A 436 7.03 7.95 2.26
CA GLU A 436 5.85 7.45 3.00
C GLU A 436 5.52 8.24 4.27
N ASN A 437 6.52 8.84 4.90
CA ASN A 437 6.50 9.62 6.14
C ASN A 437 6.90 11.09 5.88
N LEU A 438 6.55 11.64 4.70
CA LEU A 438 6.85 13.01 4.26
C LEU A 438 6.68 14.08 5.36
N LEU A 439 5.65 13.93 6.20
CA LEU A 439 5.17 14.90 7.19
C LEU A 439 5.35 14.44 8.65
N ASP A 440 6.15 13.40 8.90
CA ASP A 440 6.34 12.90 10.26
C ASP A 440 6.97 13.95 11.17
N GLY A 441 6.35 14.21 12.32
CA GLY A 441 6.79 15.30 13.20
C GLY A 441 6.57 16.72 12.63
N ALA A 442 5.89 16.88 11.49
CA ALA A 442 5.43 18.19 11.04
C ALA A 442 4.23 18.68 11.87
N SER A 443 3.80 19.93 11.66
CA SER A 443 2.65 20.47 12.37
C SER A 443 1.35 19.70 12.09
N ALA A 444 0.61 19.38 13.17
CA ALA A 444 -0.71 18.75 13.13
C ALA A 444 -1.81 19.51 12.33
N GLY A 445 -1.54 20.73 11.86
CA GLY A 445 -2.47 21.53 11.04
C GLY A 445 -1.87 21.99 9.71
N ILE A 446 -0.82 21.30 9.23
CA ILE A 446 -0.21 21.59 7.93
C ILE A 446 -1.21 21.38 6.80
N ASN A 447 -1.13 22.23 5.78
CA ASN A 447 -1.86 22.08 4.53
C ASN A 447 -0.87 21.99 3.37
N ILE A 448 -1.05 20.99 2.50
CA ILE A 448 -0.39 20.92 1.21
C ILE A 448 -1.32 21.55 0.18
N ARG A 449 -0.92 22.68 -0.36
CA ARG A 449 -1.65 23.41 -1.39
C ARG A 449 -1.22 22.92 -2.76
N VAL A 450 -2.19 22.52 -3.57
CA VAL A 450 -1.98 22.05 -4.94
C VAL A 450 -2.89 22.81 -5.91
N PRO A 451 -2.52 22.99 -7.19
CA PRO A 451 -3.39 23.65 -8.16
C PRO A 451 -4.73 22.91 -8.30
N SER A 452 -5.83 23.68 -8.38
CA SER A 452 -7.19 23.15 -8.47
C SER A 452 -7.37 22.17 -9.63
N GLU A 453 -6.63 22.36 -10.73
CA GLU A 453 -6.70 21.58 -11.96
C GLU A 453 -6.15 20.16 -11.83
N ILE A 454 -5.24 19.92 -10.87
CA ILE A 454 -4.61 18.61 -10.63
C ILE A 454 -4.94 18.05 -9.23
N TYR A 455 -5.82 18.71 -8.48
CA TYR A 455 -6.27 18.28 -7.16
C TYR A 455 -6.78 16.83 -7.17
N ASN A 456 -7.64 16.48 -8.13
CA ASN A 456 -8.17 15.12 -8.24
C ASN A 456 -7.06 14.09 -8.47
N THR A 457 -6.05 14.44 -9.27
CA THR A 457 -4.90 13.56 -9.52
C THR A 457 -4.17 13.23 -8.22
N TYR A 458 -3.89 14.22 -7.36
CA TYR A 458 -3.29 13.99 -6.03
C TYR A 458 -4.15 13.09 -5.12
N MET A 459 -5.47 13.30 -5.11
CA MET A 459 -6.40 12.56 -4.25
C MET A 459 -6.55 11.09 -4.65
N THR A 460 -6.44 10.80 -5.94
CA THR A 460 -6.57 9.44 -6.48
C THR A 460 -5.23 8.75 -6.72
N ASP A 461 -4.12 9.48 -6.60
CA ASP A 461 -2.78 8.94 -6.78
C ASP A 461 -2.41 7.99 -5.64
N TYR A 462 -1.66 6.95 -5.99
CA TYR A 462 -1.27 5.89 -5.07
C TYR A 462 -0.34 6.38 -3.96
N PHE A 463 0.59 7.28 -4.24
CA PHE A 463 1.54 7.76 -3.24
C PHE A 463 0.97 8.96 -2.50
N TRP A 464 0.35 9.90 -3.20
CA TRP A 464 -0.23 11.12 -2.61
C TRP A 464 -1.54 10.91 -1.87
N GLY A 465 -2.32 9.88 -2.19
CA GLY A 465 -3.59 9.58 -1.54
C GLY A 465 -3.48 9.40 -0.02
N ARG A 466 -2.31 9.00 0.50
CA ARG A 466 -2.05 8.91 1.96
C ARG A 466 -2.03 10.27 2.66
N TYR A 467 -1.74 11.35 1.92
CA TYR A 467 -1.70 12.73 2.42
C TYR A 467 -2.98 13.51 2.16
N GLU A 468 -4.05 12.86 1.69
CA GLU A 468 -5.29 13.52 1.32
C GLU A 468 -5.90 14.40 2.41
N SER A 469 -5.73 14.01 3.68
CA SER A 469 -6.28 14.74 4.83
C SER A 469 -5.71 16.16 4.99
N VAL A 470 -4.53 16.42 4.41
CA VAL A 470 -3.85 17.71 4.46
C VAL A 470 -3.78 18.42 3.11
N ILE A 471 -4.14 17.75 2.01
CA ILE A 471 -4.09 18.35 0.66
C ILE A 471 -5.34 19.20 0.40
N GLN A 472 -5.13 20.43 -0.07
CA GLN A 472 -6.18 21.39 -0.40
C GLN A 472 -5.94 22.01 -1.77
N PRO A 473 -6.99 22.25 -2.58
CA PRO A 473 -6.86 23.01 -3.80
C PRO A 473 -6.52 24.47 -3.49
N ASP A 474 -5.73 25.09 -4.36
CA ASP A 474 -5.52 26.54 -4.35
C ASP A 474 -6.86 27.27 -4.58
N ILE A 475 -7.09 28.33 -3.79
CA ILE A 475 -8.33 29.13 -3.76
C ILE A 475 -8.41 30.10 -4.93
#